data_AF-A0A3E1EI85-F1
#
_entry.id   AF-A0A3E1EI85-F1
#
_cell.length_a   1.000
_cell.length_b   1.000
_cell.length_c   1.000
_cell.angle_alpha   90.00
_cell.angle_beta   90.00
_cell.angle_gamma   90.00
#
_symmetry.space_group_name_H-M   'P 1'
#
loop_
_entity.id
_entity.type
_entity.pdbx_description
1 polymer ?
#
loop_
_entity_poly.entity_id
_entity_poly.type
_entity_poly.pdbx_seq_one_letter_code
_entity_poly.pdbx_strand_id
1 'polypeptide(L)'
;MALPSWAENTRHDLATAVLQRYQAFSIAEKQAALSGLVTHRETAAMVLDALEAGAISRSDLSGFAARQIAALRDPALTAKLEKSWGRISNAAPGTEEAAREHSRLKSLLTPAVLAKANVSTGRVLFKSVCATCHTLFDEGGHIGPNLTGSNRADLDYLLENITNPSAVLGKDYELHTFALKDGRAAAGMIRKETASALTIQTITGEEVIARDSIQSQENPGISMMPAGLLTGLTTDQARDLVAYLASPRQVPLPGEGPPPPASVPGAIEGESLRVLTKTGDATPQDMRNWTDSSWSGGAQLWWTGGKPGDQLTLALPVPADGTYEIFAVLTRAIDYGTVRFLIDGKPLNPREFDCFGSKVTATPELSLGKASLTSGDHRLTITITGAHKDAVKAYMAGLDYLRLQPIP
;
A
#
# COMPACT_ATOMS: atom_id res chain seq x y z
N MET A 1 10.61 53.19 11.43
CA MET A 1 10.49 51.83 11.98
C MET A 1 9.01 51.49 11.93
N ALA A 2 8.57 50.78 10.88
CA ALA A 2 7.15 50.43 10.72
C ALA A 2 6.81 49.33 11.74
N LEU A 3 5.81 49.57 12.58
CA LEU A 3 5.27 48.54 13.47
C LEU A 3 4.69 47.43 12.59
N PRO A 4 5.04 46.15 12.81
CA PRO A 4 4.40 45.03 12.13
C PRO A 4 2.88 45.15 12.27
N SER A 5 2.14 44.87 11.20
CA SER A 5 0.69 44.94 11.26
C SER A 5 0.16 43.89 12.24
N TRP A 6 -0.88 44.20 13.01
CA TRP A 6 -1.46 43.28 14.00
C TRP A 6 -1.91 41.93 13.37
N ALA A 7 -2.17 41.94 12.06
CA ALA A 7 -2.51 40.76 11.27
C ALA A 7 -1.31 39.83 10.93
N GLU A 8 -0.07 40.32 10.99
CA GLU A 8 1.14 39.49 10.84
C GLU A 8 1.47 38.76 12.15
N ASN A 9 1.44 39.48 13.27
CA ASN A 9 1.67 38.89 14.61
C ASN A 9 0.70 37.74 14.92
N THR A 10 -0.58 37.91 14.57
CA THR A 10 -1.61 36.89 14.82
C THR A 10 -1.45 35.62 13.97
N ARG A 11 -0.94 35.72 12.74
CA ARG A 11 -0.69 34.56 11.86
C ARG A 11 0.52 33.75 12.33
N HIS A 12 1.59 34.44 12.72
CA HIS A 12 2.77 33.81 13.30
C HIS A 12 2.42 33.05 14.59
N ASP A 13 1.68 33.68 15.49
CA ASP A 13 1.27 33.09 16.77
C ASP A 13 0.35 31.88 16.56
N LEU A 14 -0.61 31.98 15.64
CA LEU A 14 -1.47 30.86 15.28
C LEU A 14 -0.67 29.69 14.69
N ALA A 15 0.23 29.97 13.75
CA ALA A 15 1.08 28.94 13.15
C ALA A 15 1.95 28.24 14.20
N THR A 16 2.51 29.00 15.13
CA THR A 16 3.28 28.48 16.26
C THR A 16 2.41 27.54 17.12
N ALA A 17 1.20 27.96 17.50
CA ALA A 17 0.30 27.16 18.32
C ALA A 17 -0.15 25.86 17.61
N VAL A 18 -0.39 25.93 16.30
CA VAL A 18 -0.73 24.77 15.46
C VAL A 18 0.44 23.78 15.41
N LEU A 19 1.66 24.25 15.12
CA LEU A 19 2.84 23.40 15.03
C LEU A 19 3.22 22.75 16.37
N GLN A 20 3.03 23.45 17.50
CA GLN A 20 3.26 22.90 18.84
C GLN A 20 2.36 21.69 19.16
N ARG A 21 1.13 21.68 18.63
CA ARG A 21 0.14 20.61 18.87
C ARG A 21 0.07 19.59 17.74
N TYR A 22 0.85 19.79 16.68
CA TYR A 22 0.77 19.03 15.44
C TYR A 22 0.84 17.51 15.63
N GLN A 23 1.68 17.04 16.56
CA GLN A 23 1.82 15.60 16.80
C GLN A 23 0.59 14.95 17.44
N ALA A 24 -0.26 15.72 18.12
CA ALA A 24 -1.49 15.23 18.73
C ALA A 24 -2.67 15.20 17.75
N PHE A 25 -2.52 15.76 16.55
CA PHE A 25 -3.58 15.82 15.56
C PHE A 25 -3.81 14.47 14.89
N SER A 26 -5.08 14.19 14.62
CA SER A 26 -5.50 13.15 13.68
C SER A 26 -4.93 13.43 12.28
N ILE A 27 -4.93 12.42 11.41
CA ILE A 27 -4.43 12.55 10.03
C ILE A 27 -5.16 13.67 9.29
N ALA A 28 -6.48 13.77 9.43
CA ALA A 28 -7.29 14.80 8.78
C ALA A 28 -6.93 16.21 9.30
N GLU A 29 -6.76 16.37 10.61
CA GLU A 29 -6.36 17.64 11.23
C GLU A 29 -4.95 18.06 10.79
N LYS A 30 -4.00 17.11 10.68
CA LYS A 30 -2.67 17.38 10.15
C LYS A 30 -2.74 17.93 8.72
N GLN A 31 -3.51 17.28 7.84
CA GLN A 31 -3.66 17.73 6.45
C GLN A 31 -4.30 19.12 6.37
N ALA A 32 -5.35 19.38 7.15
CA ALA A 32 -6.00 20.68 7.20
C ALA A 32 -5.05 21.78 7.72
N ALA A 33 -4.31 21.49 8.79
CA ALA A 33 -3.32 22.39 9.37
C ALA A 33 -2.25 22.78 8.36
N LEU A 34 -1.58 21.81 7.74
CA LEU A 34 -0.53 22.08 6.75
C LEU A 34 -1.07 22.88 5.57
N SER A 35 -2.24 22.50 5.05
CA SER A 35 -2.87 23.15 3.90
C SER A 35 -3.22 24.62 4.16
N GLY A 36 -3.62 24.96 5.38
CA GLY A 36 -3.87 26.34 5.79
C GLY A 36 -2.59 27.15 6.02
N LEU A 37 -1.58 26.54 6.66
CA LEU A 37 -0.32 27.21 6.97
C LEU A 37 0.51 27.56 5.74
N VAL A 38 0.41 26.80 4.65
CA VAL A 38 1.21 27.06 3.44
C VAL A 38 0.62 28.11 2.49
N THR A 39 -0.45 28.80 2.89
CA THR A 39 -1.12 29.84 2.09
C THR A 39 -0.38 31.19 2.10
N HIS A 40 0.57 31.37 3.01
CA HIS A 40 1.39 32.58 3.14
C HIS A 40 2.88 32.23 3.26
N ARG A 41 3.75 33.13 2.78
CA ARG A 41 5.21 32.93 2.75
C ARG A 41 5.83 32.66 4.11
N GLU A 42 5.46 33.45 5.11
CA GLU A 42 6.01 33.32 6.47
C GLU A 42 5.66 31.96 7.09
N THR A 43 4.39 31.60 7.12
CA THR A 43 3.92 30.36 7.73
C THR A 43 4.30 29.13 6.91
N ALA A 44 4.45 29.24 5.59
CA ALA A 44 5.07 28.21 4.75
C ALA A 44 6.54 27.97 5.12
N ALA A 45 7.31 29.03 5.41
CA ALA A 45 8.68 28.91 5.88
C ALA A 45 8.76 28.10 7.18
N MET A 46 7.86 28.39 8.14
CA MET A 46 7.75 27.69 9.42
C MET A 46 7.43 26.20 9.24
N VAL A 47 6.53 25.85 8.31
CA VAL A 47 6.23 24.44 7.98
C VAL A 47 7.48 23.74 7.43
N LEU A 48 8.23 24.39 6.54
CA LEU A 48 9.47 23.83 5.99
C LEU A 48 10.59 23.73 7.04
N ASP A 49 10.68 24.67 7.98
CA ASP A 49 11.59 24.57 9.14
C ASP A 49 11.25 23.36 10.00
N ALA A 50 9.96 23.17 10.32
CA ALA A 50 9.49 22.03 11.10
C ALA A 50 9.71 20.69 10.37
N LEU A 51 9.61 20.67 9.04
CA LEU A 51 9.97 19.51 8.22
C LEU A 51 11.47 19.21 8.27
N GLU A 52 12.35 20.21 8.09
CA GLU A 52 13.80 20.02 8.18
C GLU A 52 14.25 19.57 9.58
N ALA A 53 13.58 20.05 10.63
CA ALA A 53 13.82 19.66 12.01
C ALA A 53 13.24 18.27 12.37
N GLY A 54 12.51 17.61 11.46
CA GLY A 54 11.85 16.33 11.70
C GLY A 54 10.61 16.41 12.61
N ALA A 55 10.15 17.62 12.95
CA ALA A 55 8.93 17.83 13.72
C ALA A 55 7.66 17.58 12.88
N ILE A 56 7.77 17.62 11.56
CA ILE A 56 6.76 17.15 10.61
C ILE A 56 7.38 16.02 9.78
N SER A 57 6.66 14.92 9.59
CA SER A 57 7.13 13.84 8.71
C SER A 57 7.04 14.28 7.25
N ARG A 58 8.00 13.86 6.42
CA ARG A 58 7.96 14.09 4.97
C ARG A 58 6.70 13.49 4.31
N SER A 59 6.19 12.39 4.85
CA SER A 59 4.94 11.76 4.41
C SER A 59 3.69 12.58 4.72
N ASP A 60 3.76 13.51 5.68
CA ASP A 60 2.63 14.33 6.07
C ASP A 60 2.45 15.55 5.14
N LEU A 61 3.55 16.07 4.58
CA LEU A 61 3.46 17.15 3.59
C LEU A 61 2.96 16.58 2.26
N SER A 62 1.69 16.85 1.94
CA SER A 62 1.09 16.39 0.69
C SER A 62 1.69 17.11 -0.52
N GLY A 63 1.63 16.46 -1.69
CA GLY A 63 2.02 17.09 -2.96
C GLY A 63 1.20 18.37 -3.26
N PHE A 64 -0.01 18.49 -2.72
CA PHE A 64 -0.81 19.71 -2.82
C PHE A 64 -0.24 20.84 -1.97
N ALA A 65 0.08 20.57 -0.70
CA ALA A 65 0.73 21.56 0.16
C ALA A 65 2.07 22.01 -0.43
N ALA A 66 2.85 21.06 -0.98
CA ALA A 66 4.07 21.36 -1.72
C ALA A 66 3.79 22.31 -2.91
N ARG A 67 2.78 22.02 -3.75
CA ARG A 67 2.37 22.90 -4.87
C ARG A 67 1.94 24.29 -4.41
N GLN A 68 1.20 24.40 -3.30
CA GLN A 68 0.83 25.69 -2.74
C GLN A 68 2.05 26.52 -2.35
N ILE A 69 3.06 25.90 -1.71
CA ILE A 69 4.32 26.57 -1.39
C ILE A 69 4.99 27.11 -2.67
N ALA A 70 5.05 26.29 -3.73
CA ALA A 70 5.61 26.73 -5.02
C ALA A 70 4.81 27.89 -5.65
N ALA A 71 3.49 27.91 -5.48
CA ALA A 71 2.62 28.96 -5.98
C ALA A 71 2.81 30.32 -5.28
N LEU A 72 3.49 30.37 -4.12
CA LEU A 72 3.86 31.63 -3.44
C LEU A 72 4.95 32.42 -4.18
N ARG A 73 5.59 31.81 -5.18
CA ARG A 73 6.65 32.38 -6.05
C ARG A 73 7.81 32.96 -5.24
N ASP A 74 8.21 32.24 -4.20
CA ASP A 74 9.36 32.58 -3.38
C ASP A 74 10.52 31.60 -3.69
N PRO A 75 11.64 32.09 -4.27
CA PRO A 75 12.78 31.24 -4.62
C PRO A 75 13.41 30.53 -3.42
N ALA A 76 13.42 31.15 -2.23
CA ALA A 76 14.00 30.57 -1.03
C ALA A 76 13.12 29.42 -0.51
N LEU A 77 11.79 29.61 -0.49
CA LEU A 77 10.86 28.53 -0.13
C LEU A 77 10.94 27.36 -1.11
N THR A 78 11.05 27.66 -2.41
CA THR A 78 11.18 26.63 -3.45
C THR A 78 12.43 25.79 -3.24
N ALA A 79 13.60 26.41 -3.06
CA ALA A 79 14.86 25.70 -2.82
C ALA A 79 14.80 24.84 -1.55
N LYS A 80 14.18 25.36 -0.47
CA LYS A 80 14.03 24.64 0.79
C LYS A 80 13.09 23.44 0.66
N LEU A 81 11.98 23.59 -0.07
CA LEU A 81 11.05 22.50 -0.36
C LEU A 81 11.71 21.40 -1.18
N GLU A 82 12.47 21.74 -2.21
CA GLU A 82 13.19 20.75 -3.03
C GLU A 82 14.22 19.97 -2.22
N LYS A 83 14.92 20.63 -1.28
CA LYS A 83 15.89 20.02 -0.38
C LYS A 83 15.24 19.08 0.65
N SER A 84 14.14 19.50 1.26
CA SER A 84 13.52 18.82 2.42
C SER A 84 12.44 17.80 2.04
N TRP A 85 11.75 18.01 0.92
CA TRP A 85 10.65 17.17 0.47
C TRP A 85 10.87 16.58 -0.93
N GLY A 86 11.58 17.28 -1.82
CA GLY A 86 11.84 16.85 -3.19
C GLY A 86 11.24 17.78 -4.23
N ARG A 87 11.61 17.56 -5.50
CA ARG A 87 11.18 18.40 -6.61
C ARG A 87 9.71 18.18 -6.94
N ILE A 88 8.95 19.28 -7.06
CA ILE A 88 7.59 19.23 -7.59
C ILE A 88 7.69 19.29 -9.10
N SER A 89 7.31 18.21 -9.76
CA SER A 89 7.16 18.24 -11.20
C SER A 89 5.85 18.96 -11.55
N ASN A 90 5.99 20.09 -12.23
CA ASN A 90 4.91 20.74 -12.99
C ASN A 90 4.85 20.19 -14.42
N ALA A 91 5.39 18.98 -14.63
CA ALA A 91 5.35 18.30 -15.91
C ALA A 91 3.96 18.39 -16.53
N ALA A 92 3.92 18.91 -17.75
CA ALA A 92 2.79 18.77 -18.64
C ALA A 92 2.42 17.27 -18.77
N PRO A 93 1.18 16.94 -19.19
CA PRO A 93 0.81 15.58 -19.53
C PRO A 93 1.90 14.87 -20.38
N GLY A 94 2.30 13.65 -20.00
CA GLY A 94 3.16 12.80 -20.84
C GLY A 94 4.66 13.14 -20.87
N THR A 95 5.23 13.74 -19.81
CA THR A 95 6.69 13.95 -19.77
C THR A 95 7.49 12.66 -19.60
N GLU A 96 8.72 12.66 -20.10
CA GLU A 96 9.69 11.59 -19.84
C GLU A 96 9.95 11.36 -18.33
N GLU A 97 9.76 12.39 -17.49
CA GLU A 97 9.94 12.28 -16.04
C GLU A 97 8.88 11.36 -15.41
N ALA A 98 7.62 11.52 -15.80
CA ALA A 98 6.53 10.65 -15.35
C ALA A 98 6.76 9.19 -15.80
N ALA A 99 7.18 8.99 -17.06
CA ALA A 99 7.50 7.66 -17.59
C ALA A 99 8.70 7.00 -16.89
N ARG A 100 9.74 7.78 -16.55
CA ARG A 100 10.88 7.30 -15.76
C ARG A 100 10.47 6.88 -14.36
N GLU A 101 9.64 7.69 -13.69
CA GLU A 101 9.16 7.38 -12.35
C GLU A 101 8.23 6.16 -12.34
N HIS A 102 7.34 6.05 -13.32
CA HIS A 102 6.51 4.86 -13.54
C HIS A 102 7.36 3.59 -13.66
N SER A 103 8.35 3.62 -14.56
CA SER A 103 9.26 2.50 -14.77
C SER A 103 10.06 2.16 -13.51
N ARG A 104 10.54 3.17 -12.78
CA ARG A 104 11.26 3.00 -11.51
C ARG A 104 10.38 2.30 -10.47
N LEU A 105 9.18 2.82 -10.22
CA LEU A 105 8.24 2.25 -9.26
C LEU A 105 7.84 0.82 -9.66
N LYS A 106 7.56 0.57 -10.93
CA LYS A 106 7.22 -0.77 -11.45
C LYS A 106 8.34 -1.79 -11.19
N SER A 107 9.61 -1.39 -11.36
CA SER A 107 10.76 -2.26 -11.06
C SER A 107 10.95 -2.56 -9.57
N LEU A 108 10.56 -1.62 -8.69
CA LEU A 108 10.65 -1.80 -7.24
C LEU A 108 9.47 -2.60 -6.67
N LEU A 109 8.28 -2.41 -7.23
CA LEU A 109 7.02 -2.98 -6.75
C LEU A 109 6.69 -4.30 -7.45
N THR A 110 7.64 -5.23 -7.45
CA THR A 110 7.44 -6.57 -8.02
C THR A 110 6.37 -7.35 -7.23
N PRO A 111 5.76 -8.41 -7.82
CA PRO A 111 4.80 -9.26 -7.10
C PRO A 111 5.35 -9.81 -5.77
N ALA A 112 6.64 -10.21 -5.75
CA ALA A 112 7.29 -10.72 -4.55
C ALA A 112 7.48 -9.64 -3.46
N VAL A 113 7.66 -8.39 -3.87
CA VAL A 113 7.72 -7.25 -2.93
C VAL A 113 6.32 -6.94 -2.43
N LEU A 114 5.32 -6.81 -3.31
CA LEU A 114 3.93 -6.53 -2.94
C LEU A 114 3.32 -7.62 -2.04
N ALA A 115 3.72 -8.89 -2.20
CA ALA A 115 3.29 -9.98 -1.32
C ALA A 115 3.72 -9.79 0.15
N LYS A 116 4.74 -8.97 0.41
CA LYS A 116 5.23 -8.63 1.77
C LYS A 116 4.59 -7.36 2.33
N ALA A 117 3.61 -6.79 1.64
CA ALA A 117 3.02 -5.52 2.02
C ALA A 117 2.19 -5.60 3.29
N ASN A 118 2.31 -4.58 4.13
CA ASN A 118 1.37 -4.36 5.21
C ASN A 118 0.22 -3.48 4.72
N VAL A 119 -0.88 -4.11 4.31
CA VAL A 119 -2.06 -3.42 3.77
C VAL A 119 -2.75 -2.50 4.80
N SER A 120 -2.65 -2.79 6.10
CA SER A 120 -3.18 -1.91 7.14
C SER A 120 -2.36 -0.62 7.26
N THR A 121 -1.03 -0.70 7.17
CA THR A 121 -0.16 0.49 7.01
C THR A 121 -0.50 1.24 5.71
N GLY A 122 -0.76 0.49 4.64
CA GLY A 122 -1.23 1.05 3.37
C GLY A 122 -2.51 1.88 3.50
N ARG A 123 -3.48 1.44 4.31
CA ARG A 123 -4.70 2.21 4.61
C ARG A 123 -4.40 3.53 5.33
N VAL A 124 -3.44 3.54 6.25
CA VAL A 124 -3.00 4.78 6.93
C VAL A 124 -2.42 5.76 5.91
N LEU A 125 -1.55 5.26 5.01
CA LEU A 125 -0.95 6.08 3.97
C LEU A 125 -2.00 6.60 2.97
N PHE A 126 -2.99 5.79 2.62
CA PHE A 126 -4.13 6.23 1.79
C PHE A 126 -4.86 7.40 2.45
N LYS A 127 -5.13 7.31 3.77
CA LYS A 127 -5.76 8.39 4.53
C LYS A 127 -4.98 9.71 4.47
N SER A 128 -3.65 9.64 4.47
CA SER A 128 -2.78 10.82 4.41
C SER A 128 -2.60 11.38 2.99
N VAL A 129 -2.51 10.53 1.98
CA VAL A 129 -2.07 10.92 0.63
C VAL A 129 -3.22 11.07 -0.35
N CYS A 130 -4.25 10.21 -0.26
CA CYS A 130 -5.26 10.05 -1.30
C CYS A 130 -6.67 10.42 -0.81
N ALA A 131 -6.99 10.12 0.45
CA ALA A 131 -8.36 10.19 0.98
C ALA A 131 -8.92 11.60 1.06
N THR A 132 -8.09 12.66 1.07
CA THR A 132 -8.58 14.04 0.97
C THR A 132 -9.39 14.25 -0.31
N CYS A 133 -8.97 13.61 -1.40
CA CYS A 133 -9.60 13.82 -2.71
C CYS A 133 -10.47 12.64 -3.15
N HIS A 134 -10.07 11.40 -2.83
CA HIS A 134 -10.65 10.20 -3.40
C HIS A 134 -11.38 9.35 -2.36
N THR A 135 -12.46 8.71 -2.80
CA THR A 135 -13.16 7.67 -2.03
C THR A 135 -12.60 6.28 -2.37
N LEU A 136 -12.40 5.42 -1.37
CA LEU A 136 -12.08 4.00 -1.52
C LEU A 136 -12.75 3.18 -0.42
N PHE A 137 -13.53 2.15 -0.80
CA PHE A 137 -14.37 1.35 0.09
C PHE A 137 -15.21 2.20 1.07
N ASP A 138 -15.84 3.24 0.52
CA ASP A 138 -16.71 4.19 1.23
C ASP A 138 -16.01 5.17 2.19
N GLU A 139 -14.68 5.22 2.20
CA GLU A 139 -13.91 6.22 2.95
C GLU A 139 -13.19 7.21 2.04
N GLY A 140 -13.22 8.49 2.41
CA GLY A 140 -12.46 9.56 1.78
C GLY A 140 -13.32 10.69 1.21
N GLY A 141 -12.73 11.44 0.29
CA GLY A 141 -13.28 12.66 -0.30
C GLY A 141 -13.94 12.42 -1.66
N HIS A 142 -14.58 13.49 -2.14
CA HIS A 142 -15.36 13.50 -3.40
C HIS A 142 -14.86 14.57 -4.38
N ILE A 143 -13.63 15.07 -4.18
CA ILE A 143 -12.99 16.05 -5.08
C ILE A 143 -12.57 15.36 -6.37
N GLY A 144 -11.95 14.19 -6.24
CA GLY A 144 -11.60 13.28 -7.34
C GLY A 144 -12.58 12.10 -7.45
N PRO A 145 -12.45 11.28 -8.51
CA PRO A 145 -13.32 10.12 -8.72
C PRO A 145 -13.21 9.07 -7.61
N ASN A 146 -14.30 8.33 -7.39
CA ASN A 146 -14.31 7.15 -6.52
C ASN A 146 -13.42 6.05 -7.11
N LEU A 147 -12.48 5.55 -6.33
CA LEU A 147 -11.50 4.56 -6.75
C LEU A 147 -12.02 3.12 -6.63
N THR A 148 -13.02 2.84 -5.81
CA THR A 148 -13.47 1.49 -5.43
C THR A 148 -13.81 0.56 -6.60
N GLY A 149 -14.23 1.09 -7.76
CA GLY A 149 -14.56 0.30 -8.95
C GLY A 149 -13.50 0.31 -10.06
N SER A 150 -12.39 1.02 -9.90
CA SER A 150 -11.38 1.18 -10.95
C SER A 150 -10.49 -0.07 -11.11
N ASN A 151 -9.69 -0.12 -12.18
CA ASN A 151 -8.76 -1.22 -12.48
C ASN A 151 -7.51 -1.25 -11.55
N ARG A 152 -7.70 -1.04 -10.24
CA ARG A 152 -6.63 -0.81 -9.25
C ARG A 152 -5.74 -2.03 -8.99
N ALA A 153 -6.23 -3.23 -9.33
CA ALA A 153 -5.46 -4.46 -9.22
C ALA A 153 -4.36 -4.57 -10.29
N ASP A 154 -4.50 -3.80 -11.38
CA ASP A 154 -3.46 -3.67 -12.41
C ASP A 154 -2.45 -2.60 -11.97
N LEU A 155 -1.25 -3.05 -11.62
CA LEU A 155 -0.16 -2.19 -11.18
C LEU A 155 0.21 -1.14 -12.22
N ASP A 156 0.19 -1.49 -13.50
CA ASP A 156 0.60 -0.58 -14.57
C ASP A 156 -0.39 0.57 -14.73
N TYR A 157 -1.67 0.23 -14.73
CA TYR A 157 -2.78 1.19 -14.71
C TYR A 157 -2.71 2.10 -13.48
N LEU A 158 -2.51 1.52 -12.29
CA LEU A 158 -2.47 2.29 -11.05
C LEU A 158 -1.31 3.27 -11.05
N LEU A 159 -0.10 2.82 -11.41
CA LEU A 159 1.08 3.67 -11.44
C LEU A 159 0.96 4.77 -12.49
N GLU A 160 0.44 4.47 -13.69
CA GLU A 160 0.27 5.48 -14.76
C GLU A 160 -0.57 6.66 -14.26
N ASN A 161 -1.70 6.38 -13.61
CA ASN A 161 -2.58 7.42 -13.06
C ASN A 161 -1.95 8.20 -11.89
N ILE A 162 -1.07 7.57 -11.10
CA ILE A 162 -0.39 8.23 -9.97
C ILE A 162 0.77 9.09 -10.44
N THR A 163 1.58 8.60 -11.37
CA THR A 163 2.79 9.30 -11.85
C THR A 163 2.47 10.33 -12.93
N ASN A 164 1.39 10.13 -13.68
CA ASN A 164 0.97 10.97 -14.79
C ASN A 164 -0.53 11.36 -14.70
N PRO A 165 -0.98 12.02 -13.62
CA PRO A 165 -2.40 12.31 -13.40
C PRO A 165 -3.01 13.28 -14.43
N SER A 166 -2.18 13.95 -15.22
CA SER A 166 -2.63 14.86 -16.28
C SER A 166 -2.75 14.18 -17.66
N ALA A 167 -2.37 12.90 -17.80
CA ALA A 167 -2.36 12.20 -19.10
C ALA A 167 -3.74 12.14 -19.77
N VAL A 168 -4.78 11.91 -18.96
CA VAL A 168 -6.18 11.80 -19.38
C VAL A 168 -6.99 12.70 -18.45
N LEU A 169 -7.09 13.98 -18.79
CA LEU A 169 -7.68 15.01 -17.94
C LEU A 169 -8.97 15.55 -18.56
N GLY A 170 -10.08 15.45 -17.81
CA GLY A 170 -11.30 16.20 -18.12
C GLY A 170 -11.16 17.65 -17.70
N LYS A 171 -11.72 18.58 -18.48
CA LYS A 171 -11.64 20.03 -18.23
C LYS A 171 -12.08 20.44 -16.82
N ASP A 172 -13.08 19.74 -16.26
CA ASP A 172 -13.61 20.00 -14.92
C ASP A 172 -12.66 19.61 -13.77
N TYR A 173 -11.54 18.97 -14.10
CA TYR A 173 -10.48 18.56 -13.17
C TYR A 173 -9.18 19.38 -13.30
N GLU A 174 -9.16 20.38 -14.18
CA GLU A 174 -8.02 21.27 -14.37
C GLU A 174 -7.78 22.14 -13.13
N LEU A 175 -6.50 22.26 -12.76
CA LEU A 175 -6.08 23.14 -11.69
C LEU A 175 -6.02 24.59 -12.18
N HIS A 176 -6.72 25.47 -11.48
CA HIS A 176 -6.56 26.91 -11.59
C HIS A 176 -5.83 27.46 -10.37
N THR A 177 -4.87 28.35 -10.59
CA THR A 177 -4.19 29.10 -9.53
C THR A 177 -4.50 30.58 -9.65
N PHE A 178 -4.70 31.23 -8.51
CA PHE A 178 -5.10 32.62 -8.40
C PHE A 178 -4.16 33.33 -7.43
N ALA A 179 -3.53 34.41 -7.90
CA ALA A 179 -2.91 35.39 -7.01
C ALA A 179 -3.94 36.48 -6.73
N LEU A 180 -4.18 36.77 -5.45
CA LEU A 180 -5.15 37.77 -5.01
C LEU A 180 -4.44 39.07 -4.63
N LYS A 181 -5.15 40.20 -4.77
CA LYS A 181 -4.62 41.54 -4.47
C LYS A 181 -4.24 41.75 -3.01
N ASP A 182 -4.78 40.95 -2.10
CA ASP A 182 -4.45 40.96 -0.67
C ASP A 182 -3.19 40.15 -0.33
N GLY A 183 -2.50 39.60 -1.35
CA GLY A 183 -1.28 38.83 -1.19
C GLY A 183 -1.50 37.34 -0.88
N ARG A 184 -2.75 36.86 -0.86
CA ARG A 184 -3.06 35.43 -0.77
C ARG A 184 -2.92 34.73 -2.12
N ALA A 185 -2.60 33.44 -2.08
CA ALA A 185 -2.74 32.54 -3.21
C ALA A 185 -3.90 31.57 -2.96
N ALA A 186 -4.69 31.29 -4.00
CA ALA A 186 -5.72 30.26 -3.98
C ALA A 186 -5.51 29.29 -5.15
N ALA A 187 -5.88 28.02 -4.96
CA ALA A 187 -5.72 27.00 -5.98
C ALA A 187 -6.86 25.97 -5.90
N GLY A 188 -7.48 25.64 -7.04
CA GLY A 188 -8.60 24.71 -7.09
C GLY A 188 -9.21 24.55 -8.48
N MET A 189 -10.28 23.75 -8.57
CA MET A 189 -11.07 23.58 -9.79
C MET A 189 -12.21 24.58 -9.82
N ILE A 190 -12.48 25.21 -10.97
CA ILE A 190 -13.67 26.07 -11.10
C ILE A 190 -14.92 25.18 -11.17
N ARG A 191 -15.84 25.36 -10.23
CA ARG A 191 -17.15 24.66 -10.20
C ARG A 191 -18.26 25.51 -10.78
N LYS A 192 -18.17 26.82 -10.61
CA LYS A 192 -19.15 27.77 -11.12
C LYS A 192 -18.48 29.08 -11.49
N GLU A 193 -18.91 29.64 -12.61
CA GLU A 193 -18.43 30.92 -13.12
C GLU A 193 -19.60 31.87 -13.34
N THR A 194 -19.49 33.09 -12.84
CA THR A 194 -20.46 34.18 -13.06
C THR A 194 -19.73 35.44 -13.54
N ALA A 195 -20.50 36.49 -13.86
CA ALA A 195 -19.94 37.77 -14.28
C ALA A 195 -19.10 38.46 -13.18
N SER A 196 -19.42 38.25 -11.90
CA SER A 196 -18.77 38.93 -10.77
C SER A 196 -17.86 38.04 -9.93
N ALA A 197 -18.06 36.72 -9.92
CA ALA A 197 -17.31 35.80 -9.06
C ALA A 197 -17.07 34.43 -9.69
N LEU A 198 -16.03 33.76 -9.19
CA LEU A 198 -15.71 32.36 -9.42
C LEU A 198 -15.97 31.57 -8.13
N THR A 199 -16.65 30.43 -8.23
CA THR A 199 -16.69 29.43 -7.15
C THR A 199 -15.70 28.33 -7.50
N ILE A 200 -14.69 28.15 -6.67
CA ILE A 200 -13.67 27.14 -6.84
C ILE A 200 -13.78 26.06 -5.77
N GLN A 201 -13.61 24.80 -6.16
CA GLN A 201 -13.38 23.70 -5.24
C GLN A 201 -11.89 23.65 -4.91
N THR A 202 -11.55 24.02 -3.68
CA THR A 202 -10.22 23.81 -3.09
C THR A 202 -10.19 22.45 -2.39
N ILE A 203 -9.06 22.07 -1.80
CA ILE A 203 -8.98 20.85 -0.98
C ILE A 203 -9.67 20.98 0.39
N THR A 204 -9.86 22.20 0.88
CA THR A 204 -10.49 22.46 2.19
C THR A 204 -11.99 22.73 2.06
N GLY A 205 -12.48 22.98 0.85
CA GLY A 205 -13.89 23.24 0.57
C GLY A 205 -14.09 24.15 -0.63
N GLU A 206 -15.32 24.59 -0.83
CA GLU A 206 -15.64 25.60 -1.83
C GLU A 206 -15.24 27.00 -1.34
N GLU A 207 -14.65 27.79 -2.23
CA GLU A 207 -14.32 29.20 -2.00
C GLU A 207 -14.92 30.05 -3.12
N VAL A 208 -15.48 31.21 -2.74
CA VAL A 208 -15.99 32.19 -3.70
C VAL A 208 -14.99 33.33 -3.80
N ILE A 209 -14.41 33.51 -4.99
CA ILE A 209 -13.44 34.56 -5.29
C ILE A 209 -14.11 35.61 -6.18
N ALA A 210 -14.19 36.84 -5.69
CA ALA A 210 -14.66 37.97 -6.50
C ALA A 210 -13.63 38.29 -7.58
N ARG A 211 -14.07 38.47 -8.84
CA ARG A 211 -13.15 38.67 -9.97
C ARG A 211 -12.29 39.91 -9.84
N ASP A 212 -12.81 40.96 -9.21
CA ASP A 212 -12.10 42.21 -8.97
C ASP A 212 -10.99 42.07 -7.92
N SER A 213 -11.02 41.04 -7.07
CA SER A 213 -9.97 40.71 -6.11
C SER A 213 -8.80 39.94 -6.73
N ILE A 214 -8.97 39.38 -7.93
CA ILE A 214 -7.95 38.59 -8.62
C ILE A 214 -6.90 39.54 -9.21
N GLN A 215 -5.64 39.31 -8.84
CA GLN A 215 -4.48 39.96 -9.45
C GLN A 215 -4.03 39.22 -10.71
N SER A 216 -3.98 37.89 -10.66
CA SER A 216 -3.69 37.04 -11.83
C SER A 216 -4.30 35.66 -11.67
N GLN A 217 -4.68 35.03 -12.78
CA GLN A 217 -5.17 33.66 -12.85
C GLN A 217 -4.32 32.87 -13.86
N GLU A 218 -3.95 31.64 -13.52
CA GLU A 218 -3.28 30.72 -14.42
C GLU A 218 -4.02 29.39 -14.49
N ASN A 219 -3.96 28.76 -15.66
CA ASN A 219 -4.40 27.38 -15.89
C ASN A 219 -3.31 26.69 -16.71
N PRO A 220 -2.45 25.88 -16.09
CA PRO A 220 -1.38 25.20 -16.80
C PRO A 220 -1.86 24.03 -17.68
N GLY A 221 -3.16 23.71 -17.67
CA GLY A 221 -3.70 22.50 -18.31
C GLY A 221 -3.28 21.21 -17.62
N ILE A 222 -3.09 21.26 -16.30
CA ILE A 222 -2.67 20.11 -15.48
C ILE A 222 -3.75 19.73 -14.48
N SER A 223 -3.72 18.47 -14.05
CA SER A 223 -4.67 17.94 -13.07
C SER A 223 -4.53 18.61 -11.70
N MET A 224 -5.66 18.81 -11.01
CA MET A 224 -5.66 19.14 -9.59
C MET A 224 -5.01 18.03 -8.74
N MET A 225 -5.01 16.77 -9.22
CA MET A 225 -4.22 15.71 -8.60
C MET A 225 -2.72 15.99 -8.79
N PRO A 226 -1.95 16.10 -7.69
CA PRO A 226 -0.51 16.33 -7.79
C PRO A 226 0.25 15.17 -8.42
N ALA A 227 1.26 15.49 -9.23
CA ALA A 227 2.33 14.54 -9.52
C ALA A 227 3.26 14.43 -8.29
N GLY A 228 4.02 13.33 -8.20
CA GLY A 228 4.97 13.13 -7.10
C GLY A 228 4.33 12.80 -5.75
N LEU A 229 3.09 12.28 -5.74
CA LEU A 229 2.40 11.88 -4.49
C LEU A 229 3.17 10.85 -3.66
N LEU A 230 4.02 10.04 -4.31
CA LEU A 230 4.83 9.02 -3.66
C LEU A 230 6.25 9.51 -3.30
N THR A 231 6.64 10.73 -3.69
CA THR A 231 8.01 11.25 -3.50
C THR A 231 8.40 11.36 -2.03
N GLY A 232 7.43 11.62 -1.14
CA GLY A 232 7.64 11.67 0.30
C GLY A 232 7.66 10.31 1.01
N LEU A 233 7.42 9.21 0.29
CA LEU A 233 7.31 7.86 0.86
C LEU A 233 8.59 7.05 0.66
N THR A 234 8.90 6.18 1.63
CA THR A 234 9.91 5.13 1.43
C THR A 234 9.40 4.04 0.48
N THR A 235 10.29 3.18 -0.02
CA THR A 235 9.90 2.04 -0.87
C THR A 235 8.90 1.11 -0.17
N ASP A 236 9.09 0.85 1.12
CA ASP A 236 8.16 0.03 1.92
C ASP A 236 6.79 0.69 2.08
N GLN A 237 6.76 2.00 2.32
CA GLN A 237 5.52 2.77 2.40
C GLN A 237 4.79 2.79 1.04
N ALA A 238 5.52 3.01 -0.05
CA ALA A 238 4.96 2.96 -1.40
C ALA A 238 4.39 1.57 -1.72
N ARG A 239 5.10 0.49 -1.35
CA ARG A 239 4.62 -0.89 -1.45
C ARG A 239 3.32 -1.08 -0.68
N ASP A 240 3.30 -0.69 0.59
CA ASP A 240 2.14 -0.88 1.47
C ASP A 240 0.91 -0.11 0.95
N LEU A 241 1.11 1.14 0.52
CA LEU A 241 0.07 1.96 -0.10
C LEU A 241 -0.47 1.32 -1.40
N VAL A 242 0.41 0.92 -2.31
CA VAL A 242 0.02 0.30 -3.59
C VAL A 242 -0.72 -1.02 -3.36
N ALA A 243 -0.26 -1.85 -2.43
CA ALA A 243 -0.96 -3.09 -2.09
C ALA A 243 -2.35 -2.84 -1.49
N TYR A 244 -2.51 -1.82 -0.65
CA TYR A 244 -3.83 -1.44 -0.14
C TYR A 244 -4.74 -0.90 -1.25
N LEU A 245 -4.23 -0.03 -2.13
CA LEU A 245 -4.98 0.48 -3.28
C LEU A 245 -5.44 -0.66 -4.20
N ALA A 246 -4.62 -1.70 -4.38
CA ALA A 246 -4.95 -2.87 -5.18
C ALA A 246 -5.88 -3.88 -4.46
N SER A 247 -6.13 -3.71 -3.17
CA SER A 247 -6.98 -4.62 -2.40
C SER A 247 -8.39 -4.71 -2.99
N PRO A 248 -9.03 -5.90 -2.99
CA PRO A 248 -10.43 -6.03 -3.39
C PRO A 248 -11.41 -5.58 -2.30
N ARG A 249 -10.93 -5.37 -1.06
CA ARG A 249 -11.76 -5.06 0.11
C ARG A 249 -11.09 -4.08 1.07
N GLN A 250 -11.91 -3.44 1.90
CA GLN A 250 -11.44 -2.65 3.03
C GLN A 250 -10.66 -3.55 4.02
N VAL A 251 -9.61 -2.99 4.61
CA VAL A 251 -8.77 -3.67 5.63
C VAL A 251 -8.79 -2.84 6.91
N PRO A 252 -8.69 -3.43 8.11
CA PRO A 252 -8.69 -2.64 9.35
C PRO A 252 -7.45 -1.72 9.44
N LEU A 253 -7.57 -0.60 10.16
CA LEU A 253 -6.41 0.22 10.50
C LEU A 253 -5.47 -0.55 11.45
N PRO A 254 -4.19 -0.18 11.54
CA PRO A 254 -3.30 -0.77 12.53
C PRO A 254 -3.89 -0.65 13.94
N GLY A 255 -4.02 -1.78 14.64
CA GLY A 255 -4.62 -1.84 15.97
C GLY A 255 -6.16 -1.97 16.00
N GLU A 256 -6.83 -1.86 14.84
CA GLU A 256 -8.23 -2.25 14.67
C GLU A 256 -8.32 -3.68 14.12
N GLY A 257 -9.39 -4.41 14.46
CA GLY A 257 -9.58 -5.80 14.05
C GLY A 257 -8.83 -6.82 14.91
N PRO A 258 -9.09 -8.13 14.71
CA PRO A 258 -8.32 -9.17 15.40
C PRO A 258 -6.84 -9.02 15.02
N PRO A 259 -5.90 -9.25 15.96
CA PRO A 259 -4.48 -9.18 15.67
C PRO A 259 -4.15 -10.03 14.44
N PRO A 260 -3.20 -9.61 13.59
CA PRO A 260 -2.74 -10.47 12.51
C PRO A 260 -2.38 -11.84 13.09
N PRO A 261 -2.83 -12.93 12.45
CA PRO A 261 -2.59 -14.27 12.96
C PRO A 261 -1.08 -14.47 13.15
N ALA A 262 -0.70 -15.04 14.30
CA ALA A 262 0.69 -15.25 14.62
C ALA A 262 1.32 -16.20 13.58
N SER A 263 2.42 -15.78 12.96
CA SER A 263 3.26 -16.66 12.15
C SER A 263 4.28 -17.39 13.03
N VAL A 264 4.59 -18.63 12.68
CA VAL A 264 5.63 -19.41 13.33
C VAL A 264 7.01 -18.89 12.92
N PRO A 265 7.88 -18.50 13.87
CA PRO A 265 9.22 -18.01 13.54
C PRO A 265 10.04 -19.02 12.71
N GLY A 266 10.59 -18.56 11.59
CA GLY A 266 11.39 -19.39 10.69
C GLY A 266 10.59 -20.34 9.80
N ALA A 267 9.26 -20.28 9.84
CA ALA A 267 8.40 -20.99 8.91
C ALA A 267 8.36 -20.30 7.54
N ILE A 268 8.18 -21.12 6.50
CA ILE A 268 7.91 -20.72 5.13
C ILE A 268 6.44 -21.04 4.88
N GLU A 269 5.59 -20.02 4.86
CA GLU A 269 4.14 -20.18 4.72
C GLU A 269 3.80 -20.85 3.39
N GLY A 270 2.90 -21.83 3.42
CA GLY A 270 2.56 -22.67 2.29
C GLY A 270 2.05 -21.84 1.11
N GLU A 271 1.19 -20.87 1.39
CA GLU A 271 0.60 -19.96 0.39
C GLU A 271 1.62 -18.97 -0.19
N SER A 272 2.81 -18.85 0.41
CA SER A 272 3.92 -18.04 -0.12
C SER A 272 4.84 -18.82 -1.06
N LEU A 273 4.76 -20.16 -1.08
CA LEU A 273 5.60 -21.00 -1.91
C LEU A 273 5.21 -20.88 -3.38
N ARG A 274 6.22 -20.71 -4.25
CA ARG A 274 6.00 -20.65 -5.69
C ARG A 274 5.65 -22.04 -6.23
N VAL A 275 4.47 -22.15 -6.84
CA VAL A 275 4.03 -23.36 -7.54
C VAL A 275 4.84 -23.55 -8.83
N LEU A 276 5.53 -24.68 -8.95
CA LEU A 276 6.30 -25.06 -10.14
C LEU A 276 5.45 -25.86 -11.13
N THR A 277 4.73 -26.87 -10.63
CA THR A 277 3.80 -27.69 -11.43
C THR A 277 2.62 -28.12 -10.57
N LYS A 278 1.41 -28.17 -11.12
CA LYS A 278 0.22 -28.64 -10.41
C LYS A 278 -0.71 -29.44 -11.32
N THR A 279 -1.49 -30.33 -10.73
CA THR A 279 -2.75 -30.84 -11.28
C THR A 279 -3.90 -30.23 -10.49
N GLY A 280 -5.01 -29.85 -11.11
CA GLY A 280 -6.06 -29.10 -10.43
C GLY A 280 -5.59 -27.70 -10.03
N ASP A 281 -6.03 -27.21 -8.86
CA ASP A 281 -5.78 -25.85 -8.40
C ASP A 281 -5.14 -25.78 -7.02
N ALA A 282 -4.12 -24.93 -6.90
CA ALA A 282 -3.43 -24.62 -5.66
C ALA A 282 -3.50 -23.12 -5.42
N THR A 283 -4.23 -22.70 -4.39
CA THR A 283 -4.53 -21.29 -4.10
C THR A 283 -4.46 -21.01 -2.59
N PRO A 284 -4.10 -19.79 -2.17
CA PRO A 284 -4.24 -19.37 -0.77
C PRO A 284 -5.70 -19.50 -0.29
N GLN A 285 -5.90 -20.01 0.92
CA GLN A 285 -7.21 -20.02 1.60
C GLN A 285 -7.10 -19.39 2.98
N ASP A 286 -8.03 -18.48 3.30
CA ASP A 286 -8.12 -17.83 4.62
C ASP A 286 -8.69 -18.80 5.65
N MET A 287 -7.88 -19.16 6.64
CA MET A 287 -8.21 -20.18 7.64
C MET A 287 -8.79 -19.62 8.94
N ARG A 288 -8.98 -18.31 9.05
CA ARG A 288 -9.39 -17.65 10.31
C ARG A 288 -10.81 -17.95 10.76
N ASN A 289 -11.66 -18.47 9.87
CA ASN A 289 -13.04 -18.83 10.20
C ASN A 289 -13.15 -20.16 10.96
N TRP A 290 -12.07 -20.95 11.05
CA TRP A 290 -12.05 -22.20 11.79
C TRP A 290 -11.40 -22.00 13.16
N THR A 291 -12.21 -22.06 14.22
CA THR A 291 -11.77 -21.75 15.59
C THR A 291 -11.28 -22.96 16.39
N ASP A 292 -11.41 -24.17 15.84
CA ASP A 292 -10.96 -25.41 16.50
C ASP A 292 -9.43 -25.60 16.46
N SER A 293 -8.71 -24.78 15.67
CA SER A 293 -7.26 -24.81 15.50
C SER A 293 -6.76 -23.44 15.03
N SER A 294 -5.43 -23.25 15.01
CA SER A 294 -4.77 -22.10 14.38
C SER A 294 -3.87 -22.56 13.23
N TRP A 295 -3.65 -21.65 12.28
CA TRP A 295 -2.71 -21.79 11.16
C TRP A 295 -1.70 -20.66 11.24
N SER A 296 -0.45 -20.94 10.90
CA SER A 296 0.58 -19.91 10.78
C SER A 296 0.15 -18.89 9.72
N GLY A 297 0.24 -17.60 10.02
CA GLY A 297 -0.24 -16.56 9.10
C GLY A 297 -1.75 -16.59 8.83
N GLY A 298 -2.50 -17.50 9.48
CA GLY A 298 -3.95 -17.65 9.38
C GLY A 298 -4.43 -18.08 8.00
N ALA A 299 -3.58 -18.72 7.20
CA ALA A 299 -3.90 -19.20 5.86
C ALA A 299 -3.28 -20.57 5.60
N GLN A 300 -3.60 -21.14 4.45
CA GLN A 300 -2.91 -22.32 3.92
C GLN A 300 -2.80 -22.25 2.41
N LEU A 301 -1.87 -23.00 1.82
CA LEU A 301 -1.95 -23.39 0.41
C LEU A 301 -2.94 -24.54 0.27
N TRP A 302 -4.09 -24.24 -0.31
CA TRP A 302 -5.17 -25.20 -0.52
C TRP A 302 -5.11 -25.80 -1.92
N TRP A 303 -4.91 -27.12 -1.99
CA TRP A 303 -4.83 -27.89 -3.22
C TRP A 303 -6.12 -28.70 -3.44
N THR A 304 -6.78 -28.47 -4.57
CA THR A 304 -8.07 -29.07 -4.95
C THR A 304 -8.04 -29.62 -6.38
N GLY A 305 -9.03 -30.46 -6.72
CA GLY A 305 -9.16 -31.06 -8.05
C GLY A 305 -8.13 -32.15 -8.37
N GLY A 306 -7.45 -32.67 -7.34
CA GLY A 306 -6.52 -33.79 -7.46
C GLY A 306 -7.19 -35.16 -7.34
N LYS A 307 -6.42 -36.21 -7.63
CA LYS A 307 -6.76 -37.62 -7.42
C LYS A 307 -5.49 -38.41 -7.10
N PRO A 308 -5.59 -39.66 -6.61
CA PRO A 308 -4.41 -40.48 -6.34
C PRO A 308 -3.47 -40.58 -7.56
N GLY A 309 -2.19 -40.33 -7.33
CA GLY A 309 -1.13 -40.25 -8.34
C GLY A 309 -0.82 -38.83 -8.82
N ASP A 310 -1.71 -37.85 -8.62
CA ASP A 310 -1.46 -36.47 -9.01
C ASP A 310 -0.42 -35.80 -8.10
N GLN A 311 0.23 -34.76 -8.61
CA GLN A 311 1.34 -34.09 -7.95
C GLN A 311 1.21 -32.56 -7.96
N LEU A 312 1.63 -31.95 -6.85
CA LEU A 312 1.89 -30.52 -6.70
C LEU A 312 3.37 -30.34 -6.35
N THR A 313 4.12 -29.62 -7.19
CA THR A 313 5.54 -29.31 -6.93
C THR A 313 5.69 -27.83 -6.63
N LEU A 314 6.38 -27.55 -5.52
CA LEU A 314 6.66 -26.22 -4.99
C LEU A 314 8.16 -25.96 -5.00
N ALA A 315 8.56 -24.70 -5.19
CA ALA A 315 9.94 -24.28 -4.97
C ALA A 315 10.18 -24.09 -3.47
N LEU A 316 11.04 -24.93 -2.88
CA LEU A 316 11.47 -24.82 -1.49
C LEU A 316 12.79 -24.03 -1.42
N PRO A 317 12.78 -22.78 -0.94
CA PRO A 317 14.00 -21.99 -0.82
C PRO A 317 14.83 -22.48 0.38
N VAL A 318 16.09 -22.85 0.12
CA VAL A 318 17.05 -23.28 1.14
C VAL A 318 18.10 -22.18 1.32
N PRO A 319 18.31 -21.66 2.55
CA PRO A 319 19.13 -20.46 2.76
C PRO A 319 20.65 -20.71 2.66
N ALA A 320 21.09 -21.92 3.00
CA ALA A 320 22.51 -22.28 3.01
C ALA A 320 22.69 -23.78 2.74
N ASP A 321 23.84 -24.16 2.21
CA ASP A 321 24.24 -25.56 2.09
C ASP A 321 24.25 -26.21 3.48
N GLY A 322 23.64 -27.39 3.63
CA GLY A 322 23.60 -28.06 4.93
C GLY A 322 22.68 -29.27 4.97
N THR A 323 22.66 -29.95 6.12
CA THR A 323 21.65 -30.97 6.39
C THR A 323 20.55 -30.38 7.24
N TYR A 324 19.31 -30.58 6.81
CA TYR A 324 18.13 -30.04 7.45
C TYR A 324 17.21 -31.17 7.88
N GLU A 325 16.58 -31.02 9.05
CA GLU A 325 15.31 -31.66 9.30
C GLU A 325 14.20 -30.76 8.75
N ILE A 326 13.36 -31.34 7.89
CA ILE A 326 12.27 -30.63 7.23
C ILE A 326 11.00 -30.91 8.01
N PHE A 327 10.32 -29.86 8.46
CA PHE A 327 9.03 -29.96 9.13
C PHE A 327 7.92 -29.40 8.26
N ALA A 328 6.70 -29.90 8.44
CA ALA A 328 5.49 -29.38 7.82
C ALA A 328 4.33 -29.36 8.81
N VAL A 329 3.45 -28.38 8.66
CA VAL A 329 2.09 -28.43 9.23
C VAL A 329 1.10 -28.52 8.08
N LEU A 330 0.19 -29.48 8.19
CA LEU A 330 -0.84 -29.75 7.19
C LEU A 330 -2.20 -29.45 7.78
N THR A 331 -3.20 -29.25 6.93
CA THR A 331 -4.59 -29.20 7.37
C THR A 331 -5.22 -30.57 7.27
N ARG A 332 -6.07 -30.90 8.25
CA ARG A 332 -6.94 -32.07 8.24
C ARG A 332 -8.38 -31.64 8.00
N ALA A 333 -9.11 -32.38 7.18
CA ALA A 333 -10.55 -32.19 6.97
C ALA A 333 -11.21 -33.47 6.41
N ILE A 334 -12.54 -33.46 6.30
CA ILE A 334 -13.32 -34.65 5.92
C ILE A 334 -13.08 -35.10 4.48
N ASP A 335 -12.60 -34.19 3.64
CA ASP A 335 -12.43 -34.30 2.20
C ASP A 335 -10.96 -34.31 1.75
N TYR A 336 -10.05 -34.38 2.72
CA TYR A 336 -8.62 -34.38 2.49
C TYR A 336 -8.06 -35.79 2.29
N GLY A 337 -7.12 -35.89 1.36
CA GLY A 337 -6.47 -37.14 0.97
C GLY A 337 -5.30 -37.54 1.88
N THR A 338 -4.70 -38.67 1.53
CA THR A 338 -3.41 -39.12 2.04
C THR A 338 -2.33 -38.60 1.12
N VAL A 339 -1.28 -37.99 1.67
CA VAL A 339 -0.21 -37.33 0.90
C VAL A 339 1.17 -37.87 1.22
N ARG A 340 2.07 -37.81 0.26
CA ARG A 340 3.50 -38.10 0.42
C ARG A 340 4.33 -36.93 -0.07
N PHE A 341 5.45 -36.68 0.60
CA PHE A 341 6.43 -35.69 0.20
C PHE A 341 7.65 -36.31 -0.48
N LEU A 342 8.19 -35.61 -1.46
CA LEU A 342 9.47 -35.88 -2.08
C LEU A 342 10.28 -34.59 -2.13
N ILE A 343 11.59 -34.69 -1.96
CA ILE A 343 12.53 -33.60 -2.21
C ILE A 343 13.47 -34.01 -3.35
N ASP A 344 13.49 -33.23 -4.43
CA ASP A 344 14.22 -33.52 -5.67
C ASP A 344 13.99 -34.95 -6.19
N GLY A 345 12.74 -35.40 -6.13
CA GLY A 345 12.32 -36.74 -6.55
C GLY A 345 12.65 -37.87 -5.56
N LYS A 346 13.30 -37.60 -4.43
CA LYS A 346 13.58 -38.59 -3.38
C LYS A 346 12.47 -38.54 -2.32
N PRO A 347 11.86 -39.69 -1.95
CA PRO A 347 10.82 -39.70 -0.93
C PRO A 347 11.36 -39.27 0.44
N LEU A 348 10.55 -38.48 1.14
CA LEU A 348 10.75 -38.08 2.53
C LEU A 348 10.08 -39.09 3.49
N ASN A 349 10.41 -39.06 4.78
CA ASN A 349 9.92 -40.01 5.79
C ASN A 349 9.16 -39.28 6.92
N PRO A 350 8.00 -39.78 7.38
CA PRO A 350 7.32 -41.00 6.97
C PRO A 350 6.80 -40.94 5.53
N ARG A 351 6.56 -42.13 4.95
CA ARG A 351 6.22 -42.25 3.53
C ARG A 351 4.88 -41.62 3.16
N GLU A 352 3.93 -41.53 4.09
CA GLU A 352 2.59 -41.02 3.85
C GLU A 352 2.02 -40.36 5.10
N PHE A 353 1.16 -39.36 4.88
CA PHE A 353 0.43 -38.62 5.90
C PHE A 353 -1.05 -38.66 5.58
N ASP A 354 -1.85 -39.19 6.49
CA ASP A 354 -3.31 -39.16 6.36
C ASP A 354 -3.85 -37.83 6.88
N CYS A 355 -4.33 -36.98 5.96
CA CYS A 355 -4.89 -35.68 6.27
C CYS A 355 -6.41 -35.73 6.53
N PHE A 356 -7.01 -36.91 6.68
CA PHE A 356 -8.42 -36.98 7.06
C PHE A 356 -8.65 -36.48 8.50
N GLY A 357 -9.72 -35.71 8.71
CA GLY A 357 -10.20 -35.30 10.02
C GLY A 357 -11.69 -34.99 10.01
N SER A 358 -12.42 -35.32 11.09
CA SER A 358 -13.86 -35.02 11.19
C SER A 358 -14.18 -33.53 11.35
N LYS A 359 -13.14 -32.72 11.62
CA LYS A 359 -13.15 -31.26 11.72
C LYS A 359 -11.99 -30.69 10.91
N VAL A 360 -12.07 -29.41 10.59
CA VAL A 360 -10.97 -28.66 9.99
C VAL A 360 -10.00 -28.24 11.08
N THR A 361 -8.82 -28.86 11.12
CA THR A 361 -7.79 -28.61 12.13
C THR A 361 -6.39 -28.71 11.53
N ALA A 362 -5.42 -27.95 12.04
CA ALA A 362 -4.02 -28.15 11.69
C ALA A 362 -3.47 -29.42 12.35
N THR A 363 -2.51 -30.09 11.71
CA THR A 363 -1.73 -31.14 12.34
C THR A 363 -0.79 -30.53 13.39
N PRO A 364 -0.27 -31.33 14.35
CA PRO A 364 1.00 -30.98 14.98
C PRO A 364 2.08 -30.77 13.92
N GLU A 365 3.19 -30.15 14.29
CA GLU A 365 4.35 -30.05 13.41
C GLU A 365 4.91 -31.45 13.12
N LEU A 366 4.90 -31.84 11.84
CA LEU A 366 5.29 -33.16 11.36
C LEU A 366 6.71 -33.11 10.82
N SER A 367 7.59 -33.99 11.29
CA SER A 367 8.88 -34.21 10.62
C SER A 367 8.66 -34.95 9.30
N LEU A 368 9.11 -34.37 8.20
CA LEU A 368 9.26 -35.02 6.90
C LEU A 368 10.63 -35.72 6.78
N GLY A 369 11.43 -35.70 7.84
CA GLY A 369 12.74 -36.33 7.87
C GLY A 369 13.86 -35.41 7.38
N LYS A 370 15.05 -36.02 7.24
CA LYS A 370 16.30 -35.31 7.03
C LYS A 370 16.73 -35.32 5.57
N ALA A 371 17.25 -34.19 5.08
CA ALA A 371 17.81 -34.08 3.75
C ALA A 371 19.05 -33.16 3.74
N SER A 372 20.09 -33.56 3.01
CA SER A 372 21.22 -32.68 2.68
C SER A 372 20.86 -31.88 1.44
N LEU A 373 20.83 -30.56 1.58
CA LEU A 373 20.35 -29.61 0.57
C LEU A 373 21.42 -28.55 0.32
N THR A 374 21.48 -28.07 -0.92
CA THR A 374 22.30 -26.93 -1.30
C THR A 374 21.49 -25.64 -1.12
N SER A 375 22.16 -24.50 -1.03
CA SER A 375 21.49 -23.20 -1.10
C SER A 375 20.79 -23.02 -2.45
N GLY A 376 19.62 -22.38 -2.41
CA GLY A 376 18.77 -22.16 -3.58
C GLY A 376 17.45 -22.93 -3.55
N ASP A 377 16.77 -22.98 -4.68
CA ASP A 377 15.44 -23.57 -4.79
C ASP A 377 15.52 -25.08 -5.06
N HIS A 378 14.95 -25.86 -4.13
CA HIS A 378 14.77 -27.30 -4.28
C HIS A 378 13.32 -27.65 -4.68
N ARG A 379 13.11 -28.82 -5.30
CA ARG A 379 11.77 -29.25 -5.74
C ARG A 379 11.10 -30.08 -4.66
N LEU A 380 10.20 -29.47 -3.90
CA LEU A 380 9.35 -30.20 -2.97
C LEU A 380 8.07 -30.64 -3.67
N THR A 381 7.86 -31.94 -3.82
CA THR A 381 6.69 -32.51 -4.48
C THR A 381 5.77 -33.18 -3.47
N ILE A 382 4.51 -32.77 -3.44
CA ILE A 382 3.41 -33.39 -2.71
C ILE A 382 2.66 -34.29 -3.69
N THR A 383 2.54 -35.57 -3.37
CA THR A 383 1.76 -36.55 -4.15
C THR A 383 0.55 -36.97 -3.36
N ILE A 384 -0.65 -36.93 -3.95
CA ILE A 384 -1.82 -37.59 -3.36
C ILE A 384 -1.66 -39.08 -3.60
N THR A 385 -1.62 -39.89 -2.54
CA THR A 385 -1.48 -41.35 -2.65
C THR A 385 -2.79 -42.09 -2.45
N GLY A 386 -3.76 -41.46 -1.78
CA GLY A 386 -5.04 -42.08 -1.47
C GLY A 386 -5.95 -41.18 -0.65
N ALA A 387 -6.85 -41.78 0.11
CA ALA A 387 -7.64 -41.08 1.12
C ALA A 387 -8.12 -42.09 2.18
N HIS A 388 -8.27 -41.65 3.43
CA HIS A 388 -8.85 -42.45 4.51
C HIS A 388 -10.19 -43.06 4.12
N LYS A 389 -10.51 -44.27 4.62
CA LYS A 389 -11.73 -45.02 4.24
C LYS A 389 -13.02 -44.22 4.41
N ASP A 390 -13.08 -43.38 5.44
CA ASP A 390 -14.26 -42.58 5.81
C ASP A 390 -14.25 -41.16 5.20
N ALA A 391 -13.23 -40.82 4.41
CA ALA A 391 -13.12 -39.51 3.78
C ALA A 391 -14.09 -39.35 2.61
N VAL A 392 -14.63 -38.13 2.46
CA VAL A 392 -15.21 -37.67 1.19
C VAL A 392 -14.07 -37.65 0.17
N LYS A 393 -14.24 -38.36 -0.96
CA LYS A 393 -13.17 -38.61 -1.93
C LYS A 393 -12.95 -37.42 -2.89
N ALA A 394 -12.74 -36.23 -2.32
CA ALA A 394 -12.34 -35.03 -3.06
C ALA A 394 -10.81 -34.89 -3.16
N TYR A 395 -10.06 -35.67 -2.36
CA TYR A 395 -8.59 -35.75 -2.39
C TYR A 395 -7.90 -34.40 -2.24
N MET A 396 -8.46 -33.50 -1.45
CA MET A 396 -7.84 -32.20 -1.21
C MET A 396 -6.60 -32.34 -0.33
N ALA A 397 -5.73 -31.33 -0.39
CA ALA A 397 -4.61 -31.21 0.52
C ALA A 397 -4.42 -29.76 0.93
N GLY A 398 -3.84 -29.55 2.11
CA GLY A 398 -3.60 -28.23 2.66
C GLY A 398 -2.27 -28.19 3.35
N LEU A 399 -1.41 -27.27 2.93
CA LEU A 399 -0.12 -27.00 3.54
C LEU A 399 -0.19 -25.65 4.25
N ASP A 400 -0.09 -25.67 5.58
CA ASP A 400 0.01 -24.46 6.40
C ASP A 400 1.40 -23.85 6.22
N TYR A 401 2.44 -24.54 6.68
CA TYR A 401 3.82 -24.08 6.50
C TYR A 401 4.84 -25.21 6.42
N LEU A 402 6.05 -24.87 5.99
CA LEU A 402 7.26 -25.68 6.09
C LEU A 402 8.30 -25.02 7.00
N ARG A 403 9.11 -25.78 7.71
CA ARG A 403 10.22 -25.23 8.49
C ARG A 403 11.49 -26.06 8.28
N LEU A 404 12.59 -25.38 7.96
CA LEU A 404 13.89 -26.01 7.78
C LEU A 404 14.72 -25.80 9.04
N GLN A 405 15.02 -26.88 9.75
CA GLN A 405 15.88 -26.84 10.94
C GLN A 405 17.27 -27.37 10.58
N PRO A 406 18.31 -26.51 10.59
CA PRO A 406 19.68 -26.97 10.39
C PRO A 406 20.06 -28.00 11.45
N ILE A 407 20.70 -29.08 11.02
CA ILE A 407 21.31 -30.08 11.89
C ILE A 407 22.82 -29.80 11.95
N PRO A 408 23.39 -29.61 13.15
CA PRO A 408 24.82 -29.41 13.34
C PRO A 408 25.70 -30.52 12.76
#